data_AF-A0A7C6IP54-F1
#
_entry.id   AF-A0A7C6IP54-F1
#
_cell.length_a   1.000
_cell.length_b   1.000
_cell.length_c   1.000
_cell.angle_alpha   90.00
_cell.angle_beta   90.00
_cell.angle_gamma   90.00
#
_symmetry.space_group_name_H-M   'P 1'
#
loop_
_entity.id
_entity.type
_entity.pdbx_description
1 polymer ?
#
loop_
_entity_poly.entity_id
_entity_poly.type
_entity_poly.pdbx_seq_one_letter_code
_entity_poly.pdbx_strand_id
1 'polypeptide(L)'
;MQKLNIIYIHSHDTGRYIQPHGYGVSTPNLQQMAEEGLMFRQAFCVSPTCSPSRASLLTGEYPHSNGQFGLVNRGFNLPDTDKHIVAFLKNLGYYTALFGFQHVREEPKTIGYDHVDYLDDKAEALLPSVLGFLDNAPSKPFFMSMGFSETHREFPQLTKEDKPQYCLPPNPLPDTPEVRADMAAYKASLRVLDDGIGQILRKLEAVVASPEDREPHEIWDYTIQKDGFV
;
A
#
# COMPACT_ATOMS: atom_id res chain seq x y z
N MET A 1 11.01 -25.75 0.83
CA MET A 1 11.08 -24.30 0.50
C MET A 1 10.76 -23.51 1.75
N GLN A 2 11.59 -22.51 2.06
CA GLN A 2 11.29 -21.53 3.10
C GLN A 2 10.08 -20.70 2.66
N LYS A 3 9.16 -20.41 3.59
CA LYS A 3 8.00 -19.58 3.31
C LYS A 3 8.43 -18.12 3.27
N LEU A 4 8.00 -17.38 2.24
CA LEU A 4 8.31 -15.97 2.09
C LEU A 4 7.47 -15.11 3.04
N ASN A 5 8.05 -14.00 3.49
CA ASN A 5 7.30 -12.92 4.12
C ASN A 5 6.45 -12.20 3.07
N ILE A 6 5.27 -11.73 3.47
CA ILE A 6 4.33 -11.03 2.59
C ILE A 6 4.08 -9.65 3.17
N ILE A 7 4.35 -8.62 2.38
CA ILE A 7 4.11 -7.24 2.77
C ILE A 7 3.08 -6.66 1.82
N TYR A 8 1.93 -6.25 2.38
CA TYR A 8 0.84 -5.63 1.65
C TYR A 8 0.78 -4.15 2.01
N ILE A 9 1.17 -3.31 1.05
CA ILE A 9 1.17 -1.86 1.19
C ILE A 9 -0.02 -1.28 0.42
N HIS A 10 -0.79 -0.41 1.05
CA HIS A 10 -1.81 0.35 0.36
C HIS A 10 -1.89 1.80 0.84
N SER A 11 -2.24 2.68 -0.10
CA SER A 11 -2.60 4.07 0.15
C SER A 11 -4.11 4.29 -0.05
N HIS A 12 -4.58 5.49 0.26
CA HIS A 12 -5.97 5.87 0.05
C HIS A 12 -6.04 6.85 -1.15
N ASP A 13 -6.91 6.58 -2.13
CA ASP A 13 -7.23 7.45 -3.27
C ASP A 13 -6.11 7.86 -4.25
N THR A 14 -4.95 7.19 -4.23
CA THR A 14 -3.79 7.54 -5.09
C THR A 14 -4.03 7.41 -6.59
N GLY A 15 -4.78 6.40 -7.03
CA GLY A 15 -5.05 6.20 -8.46
C GLY A 15 -3.77 6.01 -9.29
N ARG A 16 -3.76 6.53 -10.52
CA ARG A 16 -2.67 6.32 -11.50
C ARG A 16 -1.76 7.52 -11.73
N TYR A 17 -2.01 8.66 -11.11
CA TYR A 17 -1.23 9.89 -11.33
C TYR A 17 0.09 9.86 -10.53
N ILE A 18 0.95 8.88 -10.85
CA ILE A 18 2.24 8.60 -10.21
C ILE A 18 3.32 8.33 -11.27
N GLN A 19 4.60 8.42 -10.90
CA GLN A 19 5.73 8.28 -11.84
C GLN A 19 5.74 6.96 -12.63
N PRO A 20 5.51 5.77 -12.01
CA PRO A 20 5.51 4.49 -12.72
C PRO A 20 4.50 4.40 -13.88
N HIS A 21 3.42 5.18 -13.81
CA HIS A 21 2.39 5.23 -14.85
C HIS A 21 2.67 6.28 -15.93
N GLY A 22 3.83 6.96 -15.90
CA GLY A 22 4.28 7.92 -16.90
C GLY A 22 3.85 9.37 -16.64
N TYR A 23 3.36 9.68 -15.44
CA TYR A 23 2.96 11.05 -15.08
C TYR A 23 4.13 11.84 -14.50
N GLY A 24 4.17 13.14 -14.80
CA GLY A 24 5.17 14.09 -14.30
C GLY A 24 4.99 14.43 -12.82
N VAL A 25 5.14 13.43 -11.97
CA VAL A 25 5.16 13.53 -10.51
C VAL A 25 6.35 12.73 -10.01
N SER A 26 7.12 13.27 -9.08
CA SER A 26 8.31 12.61 -8.54
C SER A 26 7.90 11.61 -7.46
N THR A 27 8.06 10.32 -7.73
CA THR A 27 7.87 9.23 -6.76
C THR A 27 8.96 8.18 -6.99
N PRO A 28 10.23 8.51 -6.70
CA PRO A 28 11.38 7.66 -7.04
C PRO A 28 11.35 6.30 -6.34
N ASN A 29 10.80 6.19 -5.13
CA ASN A 29 10.75 4.92 -4.41
C ASN A 29 9.70 3.99 -5.02
N LEU A 30 8.52 4.51 -5.39
CA LEU A 30 7.52 3.77 -6.17
C LEU A 30 8.04 3.41 -7.57
N GLN A 31 8.85 4.28 -8.18
CA GLN A 31 9.52 3.99 -9.46
C GLN A 31 10.48 2.81 -9.33
N GLN A 32 11.32 2.80 -8.29
CA GLN A 32 12.22 1.69 -7.99
C GLN A 32 11.43 0.39 -7.79
N MET A 33 10.36 0.39 -6.98
CA MET A 33 9.52 -0.80 -6.81
C MET A 33 8.93 -1.34 -8.12
N ALA A 34 8.58 -0.45 -9.04
CA ALA A 34 8.03 -0.84 -10.34
C ALA A 34 9.12 -1.41 -11.28
N GLU A 35 10.37 -0.97 -11.16
CA GLU A 35 11.51 -1.46 -11.95
C GLU A 35 12.05 -2.80 -11.45
N GLU A 36 12.02 -3.02 -10.14
CA GLU A 36 12.45 -4.27 -9.49
C GLU A 36 11.33 -5.34 -9.47
N GLY A 37 10.09 -4.93 -9.76
CA GLY A 37 8.90 -5.77 -9.66
C GLY A 37 8.12 -5.94 -10.96
N LEU A 38 6.86 -6.36 -10.81
CA LEU A 38 5.89 -6.46 -11.91
C LEU A 38 4.81 -5.40 -11.73
N MET A 39 4.66 -4.52 -12.72
CA MET A 39 3.62 -3.48 -12.73
C MET A 39 2.47 -3.82 -13.68
N PHE A 40 1.25 -3.82 -13.16
CA PHE A 40 0.03 -3.96 -13.98
C PHE A 40 -0.46 -2.59 -14.47
N ARG A 41 -0.55 -2.39 -15.79
CA ARG A 41 -1.12 -1.16 -16.38
C ARG A 41 -2.65 -1.09 -16.32
N GLN A 42 -3.29 -2.26 -16.17
CA GLN A 42 -4.73 -2.44 -16.18
C GLN A 42 -5.16 -3.23 -14.93
N ALA A 43 -5.13 -2.56 -13.78
CA ALA A 43 -5.63 -3.08 -12.52
C ALA A 43 -6.82 -2.22 -12.08
N PHE A 44 -7.97 -2.85 -11.82
CA PHE A 44 -9.22 -2.18 -11.50
C PHE A 44 -9.77 -2.71 -10.18
N CYS A 45 -10.24 -1.80 -9.32
CA CYS A 45 -11.01 -2.21 -8.15
C CYS A 45 -12.41 -2.68 -8.57
N VAL A 46 -12.98 -3.62 -7.83
CA VAL A 46 -14.34 -4.11 -8.08
C VAL A 46 -15.41 -3.20 -7.46
N SER A 47 -15.02 -2.20 -6.67
CA SER A 47 -15.89 -1.16 -6.14
C SER A 47 -15.12 0.15 -5.98
N PRO A 48 -15.69 1.31 -6.40
CA PRO A 48 -15.05 2.62 -6.24
C PRO A 48 -15.24 3.21 -4.84
N THR A 49 -15.62 2.41 -3.84
CA THR A 49 -15.80 2.82 -2.44
C THR A 49 -14.81 2.08 -1.55
N CYS A 50 -14.17 2.77 -0.59
CA CYS A 50 -13.01 2.24 0.10
C CYS A 50 -13.27 0.92 0.86
N SER A 51 -14.25 0.86 1.77
CA SER A 51 -14.51 -0.37 2.55
C SER A 51 -14.89 -1.57 1.66
N PRO A 52 -15.83 -1.47 0.69
CA PRO A 52 -16.13 -2.57 -0.22
C PRO A 52 -14.94 -2.98 -1.11
N SER A 53 -14.14 -2.02 -1.60
CA SER A 53 -12.94 -2.32 -2.41
C SER A 53 -11.91 -3.12 -1.62
N ARG A 54 -11.63 -2.69 -0.39
CA ARG A 54 -10.64 -3.32 0.50
C ARG A 54 -11.08 -4.70 0.92
N ALA A 55 -12.35 -4.86 1.32
CA ALA A 55 -12.93 -6.16 1.64
C ALA A 55 -12.80 -7.11 0.45
N SER A 56 -13.12 -6.65 -0.76
CA SER A 56 -13.06 -7.51 -1.94
C SER A 56 -11.66 -7.97 -2.27
N LEU A 57 -10.67 -7.09 -2.13
CA LEU A 57 -9.26 -7.45 -2.34
C LEU A 57 -8.77 -8.46 -1.29
N LEU A 58 -9.17 -8.30 -0.03
CA LEU A 58 -8.69 -9.11 1.09
C LEU A 58 -9.48 -10.41 1.30
N THR A 59 -10.65 -10.56 0.68
CA THR A 59 -11.42 -11.82 0.70
C THR A 59 -11.41 -12.54 -0.65
N GLY A 60 -11.01 -11.89 -1.74
CA GLY A 60 -11.10 -12.43 -3.11
C GLY A 60 -12.54 -12.54 -3.63
N GLU A 61 -13.50 -11.88 -2.99
CA GLU A 61 -14.93 -11.95 -3.32
C GLU A 61 -15.48 -10.55 -3.66
N TYR A 62 -16.48 -10.47 -4.53
CA TYR A 62 -17.18 -9.20 -4.78
C TYR A 62 -17.94 -8.71 -3.52
N PRO A 63 -18.26 -7.40 -3.42
CA PRO A 63 -18.99 -6.85 -2.27
C PRO A 63 -20.32 -7.56 -1.99
N HIS A 64 -21.02 -8.00 -3.04
CA HIS A 64 -22.29 -8.73 -2.90
C HIS A 64 -22.14 -10.18 -2.43
N SER A 65 -20.92 -10.70 -2.42
CA SER A 65 -20.59 -12.05 -1.96
C SER A 65 -19.97 -12.03 -0.56
N ASN A 66 -19.08 -11.06 -0.28
CA ASN A 66 -18.47 -10.91 1.05
C ASN A 66 -19.34 -10.14 2.05
N GLY A 67 -20.36 -9.43 1.59
CA GLY A 67 -21.31 -8.70 2.44
C GLY A 67 -20.90 -7.29 2.85
N GLN A 68 -19.72 -6.81 2.44
CA GLN A 68 -19.30 -5.42 2.68
C GLN A 68 -19.93 -4.48 1.64
N PHE A 69 -21.20 -4.16 1.82
CA PHE A 69 -21.97 -3.34 0.88
C PHE A 69 -21.69 -1.83 0.99
N GLY A 70 -21.16 -1.37 2.12
CA GLY A 70 -21.04 0.05 2.42
C GLY A 70 -19.79 0.40 3.22
N LEU A 71 -19.73 1.65 3.65
CA LEU A 71 -18.61 2.20 4.38
C LEU A 71 -18.67 1.86 5.86
N VAL A 72 -17.51 1.58 6.45
CA VAL A 72 -17.41 1.30 7.90
C VAL A 72 -17.90 2.47 8.75
N ASN A 73 -17.51 3.70 8.40
CA ASN A 73 -18.01 4.90 9.08
C ASN A 73 -19.52 5.19 8.89
N ARG A 74 -20.23 4.34 8.14
CA ARG A 74 -21.69 4.35 7.99
C ARG A 74 -22.36 3.11 8.61
N GLY A 75 -21.64 2.39 9.48
CA GLY A 75 -22.15 1.25 10.23
C GLY A 75 -22.04 -0.11 9.51
N PHE A 76 -21.41 -0.16 8.33
CA PHE A 76 -21.16 -1.43 7.65
C PHE A 76 -19.89 -2.10 8.19
N ASN A 77 -19.87 -3.42 8.20
CA ASN A 77 -18.69 -4.18 8.60
C ASN A 77 -18.60 -5.41 7.70
N LEU A 78 -17.38 -5.88 7.42
CA LEU A 78 -17.19 -7.20 6.83
C LEU A 78 -17.74 -8.24 7.83
N PRO A 79 -18.83 -8.96 7.50
CA PRO A 79 -19.52 -9.80 8.47
C PRO A 79 -18.73 -11.05 8.84
N ASP A 80 -18.11 -11.70 7.84
CA ASP A 80 -17.38 -12.95 7.98
C ASP A 80 -15.87 -12.70 7.82
N THR A 81 -15.16 -12.67 8.96
CA THR A 81 -13.71 -12.47 9.01
C THR A 81 -12.92 -13.73 8.68
N ASP A 82 -13.54 -14.91 8.68
CA ASP A 82 -12.86 -16.15 8.32
C ASP A 82 -12.54 -16.21 6.82
N LYS A 83 -13.27 -15.42 6.02
CA LYS A 83 -12.97 -15.18 4.60
C LYS A 83 -11.83 -14.19 4.36
N HIS A 84 -11.40 -13.46 5.38
CA HIS A 84 -10.30 -12.51 5.25
C HIS A 84 -8.98 -13.27 5.09
N ILE A 85 -8.09 -12.78 4.22
CA ILE A 85 -6.79 -13.42 3.92
C ILE A 85 -5.96 -13.74 5.18
N VAL A 86 -6.12 -12.94 6.23
CA VAL A 86 -5.47 -13.15 7.54
C VAL A 86 -5.84 -14.49 8.14
N ALA A 87 -7.12 -14.88 8.13
CA ALA A 87 -7.55 -16.18 8.68
C ALA A 87 -6.88 -17.34 7.93
N PHE A 88 -6.80 -17.24 6.60
CA PHE A 88 -6.10 -18.22 5.77
C PHE A 88 -4.59 -18.28 6.07
N LEU A 89 -3.90 -17.13 6.12
CA LEU A 89 -2.46 -17.07 6.36
C LEU A 89 -2.08 -17.57 7.77
N LYS A 90 -2.90 -17.28 8.78
CA LYS A 90 -2.72 -17.80 10.13
C LYS A 90 -2.81 -19.33 10.18
N ASN A 91 -3.75 -19.93 9.46
CA ASN A 91 -3.84 -21.39 9.33
C ASN A 91 -2.60 -22.00 8.65
N LEU A 92 -1.89 -21.22 7.84
CA LEU A 92 -0.60 -21.61 7.25
C LEU A 92 0.61 -21.30 8.15
N GLY A 93 0.39 -20.82 9.38
CA GLY A 93 1.43 -20.54 10.36
C GLY A 93 2.11 -19.19 10.22
N TYR A 94 1.53 -18.26 9.46
CA TYR A 94 2.04 -16.88 9.39
C TYR A 94 1.73 -16.11 10.67
N TYR A 95 2.69 -15.29 11.13
CA TYR A 95 2.40 -14.19 12.04
C TYR A 95 1.76 -13.04 11.27
N THR A 96 0.71 -12.43 11.79
CA THR A 96 -0.04 -11.39 11.06
C THR A 96 -0.05 -10.07 11.79
N ALA A 97 0.36 -9.00 11.11
CA ALA A 97 0.42 -7.66 11.67
C ALA A 97 -0.33 -6.66 10.79
N LEU A 98 -1.08 -5.77 11.44
CA LEU A 98 -1.70 -4.61 10.82
C LEU A 98 -1.06 -3.33 11.37
N PHE A 99 -0.67 -2.44 10.47
CA PHE A 99 -0.20 -1.10 10.73
C PHE A 99 -1.06 -0.07 9.97
N GLY A 100 -1.54 0.94 10.69
CA GLY A 100 -2.35 2.01 10.15
C GLY A 100 -3.77 1.56 9.81
N PHE A 101 -4.18 1.86 8.58
CA PHE A 101 -5.59 1.78 8.18
C PHE A 101 -5.98 0.46 7.51
N GLN A 102 -7.17 -0.08 7.81
CA GLN A 102 -7.73 -1.27 7.10
C GLN A 102 -9.15 -1.05 6.55
N HIS A 103 -10.00 -0.31 7.28
CA HIS A 103 -11.35 0.13 6.89
C HIS A 103 -12.32 -0.93 6.33
N VAL A 104 -12.20 -2.19 6.73
CA VAL A 104 -13.19 -3.26 6.53
C VAL A 104 -14.00 -3.59 7.78
N ARG A 105 -13.52 -3.21 8.98
CA ARG A 105 -14.30 -3.25 10.23
C ARG A 105 -14.07 -2.00 11.08
N GLU A 106 -15.03 -1.67 11.95
CA GLU A 106 -14.93 -0.54 12.88
C GLU A 106 -13.88 -0.80 13.95
N GLU A 107 -13.84 -2.02 14.50
CA GLU A 107 -12.84 -2.46 15.46
C GLU A 107 -11.80 -3.36 14.76
N PRO A 108 -10.59 -2.85 14.41
CA PRO A 108 -9.61 -3.61 13.63
C PRO A 108 -9.16 -4.90 14.31
N LYS A 109 -9.14 -4.95 15.65
CA LYS A 109 -8.76 -6.16 16.41
C LYS A 109 -9.70 -7.33 16.16
N THR A 110 -10.93 -7.07 15.73
CA THR A 110 -11.91 -8.14 15.43
C THR A 110 -11.67 -8.84 14.10
N ILE A 111 -10.70 -8.39 13.28
CA ILE A 111 -10.35 -9.04 11.99
C ILE A 111 -9.50 -10.29 12.21
N GLY A 112 -8.79 -10.38 13.35
CA GLY A 112 -8.01 -11.56 13.72
C GLY A 112 -6.51 -11.48 13.47
N TYR A 113 -5.95 -10.29 13.23
CA TYR A 113 -4.49 -10.07 13.23
C TYR A 113 -3.88 -10.39 14.60
N ASP A 114 -2.61 -10.84 14.64
CA ASP A 114 -1.87 -11.10 15.89
C ASP A 114 -1.32 -9.82 16.51
N HIS A 115 -0.94 -8.85 15.68
CA HIS A 115 -0.54 -7.50 16.06
C HIS A 115 -1.37 -6.45 15.34
N VAL A 116 -1.79 -5.42 16.06
CA VAL A 116 -2.62 -4.34 15.51
C VAL A 116 -2.13 -3.02 16.08
N ASP A 117 -1.50 -2.21 15.23
CA ASP A 117 -1.24 -0.80 15.47
C ASP A 117 -2.02 0.02 14.44
N TYR A 118 -2.97 0.82 14.92
CA TYR A 118 -3.88 1.61 14.10
C TYR A 118 -4.15 2.96 14.76
N LEU A 119 -3.22 3.42 15.61
CA LEU A 119 -3.35 4.69 16.32
C LEU A 119 -3.30 5.87 15.35
N ASP A 120 -2.51 5.73 14.29
CA ASP A 120 -2.39 6.71 13.22
C ASP A 120 -2.18 5.98 11.89
N ASP A 121 -2.58 6.61 10.80
CA ASP A 121 -2.43 6.11 9.43
C ASP A 121 -1.63 7.06 8.53
N LYS A 122 -1.14 8.18 9.07
CA LYS A 122 -0.21 9.06 8.39
C LYS A 122 1.16 8.42 8.33
N ALA A 123 1.79 8.48 7.17
CA ALA A 123 3.09 7.84 6.96
C ALA A 123 4.13 8.23 8.03
N GLU A 124 4.28 9.52 8.34
CA GLU A 124 5.25 10.01 9.33
C GLU A 124 5.02 9.43 10.74
N ALA A 125 3.76 9.33 11.18
CA ALA A 125 3.41 8.82 12.50
C ALA A 125 3.52 7.29 12.58
N LEU A 126 3.21 6.59 11.48
CA LEU A 126 3.20 5.14 11.42
C LEU A 126 4.61 4.53 11.27
N LEU A 127 5.52 5.25 10.59
CA LEU A 127 6.86 4.79 10.26
C LEU A 127 7.66 4.24 11.46
N PRO A 128 7.76 4.94 12.61
CA PRO A 128 8.51 4.42 13.75
C PRO A 128 8.05 3.03 14.22
N SER A 129 6.73 2.78 14.20
CA SER A 129 6.16 1.51 14.62
C SER A 129 6.46 0.39 13.62
N VAL A 130 6.30 0.68 12.33
CA VAL A 130 6.64 -0.26 11.24
C VAL A 130 8.13 -0.62 11.27
N LEU A 131 9.01 0.38 11.39
CA LEU A 131 10.45 0.16 11.43
C LEU A 131 10.87 -0.63 12.69
N GLY A 132 10.26 -0.32 13.84
CA GLY A 132 10.49 -1.06 15.09
C GLY A 132 10.00 -2.50 15.05
N PHE A 133 8.90 -2.77 14.34
CA PHE A 133 8.45 -4.14 14.05
C PHE A 133 9.46 -4.89 13.18
N LEU A 134 9.98 -4.25 12.12
CA LEU A 134 10.99 -4.86 11.24
C LEU A 134 12.32 -5.10 11.95
N ASP A 135 12.70 -4.25 12.91
CA ASP A 135 13.86 -4.49 13.80
C ASP A 135 13.74 -5.76 14.64
N ASN A 136 12.51 -6.13 14.98
CA ASN A 136 12.20 -7.27 15.83
C ASN A 136 11.31 -8.28 15.11
N ALA A 137 11.53 -8.44 13.80
CA ALA A 137 10.69 -9.27 12.95
C ALA A 137 10.60 -10.70 13.51
N PRO A 138 9.41 -11.32 13.49
CA PRO A 138 9.24 -12.67 14.02
C PRO A 138 10.07 -13.67 13.21
N SER A 139 10.57 -14.71 13.88
CA SER A 139 11.25 -15.83 13.20
C SER A 139 10.30 -16.70 12.35
N LYS A 140 8.99 -16.59 12.60
CA LYS A 140 7.94 -17.18 11.75
C LYS A 140 7.78 -16.31 10.50
N PRO A 141 7.40 -16.89 9.34
CA PRO A 141 7.01 -16.08 8.19
C PRO A 141 5.86 -15.15 8.59
N PHE A 142 5.86 -13.92 8.10
CA PHE A 142 4.84 -12.94 8.49
C PHE A 142 4.11 -12.31 7.31
N PHE A 143 2.88 -11.90 7.58
CA PHE A 143 2.07 -11.04 6.73
C PHE A 143 1.91 -9.69 7.42
N MET A 144 2.41 -8.64 6.78
CA MET A 144 2.32 -7.28 7.29
C MET A 144 1.45 -6.44 6.35
N SER A 145 0.29 -6.02 6.85
CA SER A 145 -0.61 -5.10 6.16
C SER A 145 -0.32 -3.67 6.63
N MET A 146 -0.02 -2.76 5.70
CA MET A 146 0.31 -1.37 6.00
C MET A 146 -0.60 -0.45 5.19
N GLY A 147 -1.37 0.36 5.92
CA GLY A 147 -2.34 1.26 5.34
C GLY A 147 -2.06 2.71 5.66
N PHE A 148 -1.80 3.48 4.61
CA PHE A 148 -1.58 4.92 4.69
C PHE A 148 -2.83 5.71 4.32
N SER A 149 -3.09 6.83 5.01
CA SER A 149 -4.15 7.77 4.61
C SER A 149 -3.72 8.69 3.48
N GLU A 150 -2.43 8.94 3.28
CA GLU A 150 -1.96 9.51 2.01
C GLU A 150 -2.45 8.59 0.87
N THR A 151 -3.06 9.09 -0.20
CA THR A 151 -3.28 10.48 -0.64
C THR A 151 -4.75 10.91 -0.57
N HIS A 152 -5.49 10.45 0.44
CA HIS A 152 -6.86 10.91 0.69
C HIS A 152 -6.86 12.32 1.31
N ARG A 153 -7.95 13.06 1.09
CA ARG A 153 -8.14 14.40 1.66
C ARG A 153 -8.27 14.35 3.18
N GLU A 154 -7.91 15.38 3.95
CA GLU A 154 -7.34 16.70 3.63
C GLU A 154 -5.82 16.62 3.35
N PHE A 155 -5.34 17.34 2.34
CA PHE A 155 -3.94 17.31 1.93
C PHE A 155 -3.03 18.16 2.84
N PRO A 156 -1.71 17.91 2.84
CA PRO A 156 -0.74 18.81 3.46
C PRO A 156 -0.84 20.23 2.90
N GLN A 157 -0.50 21.22 3.73
CA GLN A 157 -0.44 22.61 3.30
C GLN A 157 0.66 22.80 2.26
N LEU A 158 0.34 23.55 1.21
CA LEU A 158 1.29 23.84 0.15
C LEU A 158 2.42 24.75 0.64
N THR A 159 3.62 24.43 0.19
CA THR A 159 4.82 25.23 0.32
C THR A 159 5.09 26.00 -0.98
N LYS A 160 6.10 26.89 -0.94
CA LYS A 160 6.55 27.60 -2.15
C LYS A 160 7.14 26.66 -3.21
N GLU A 161 7.55 25.45 -2.83
CA GLU A 161 8.18 24.47 -3.73
C GLU A 161 7.16 23.75 -4.61
N ASP A 162 5.89 23.68 -4.18
CA ASP A 162 4.84 22.94 -4.87
C ASP A 162 4.35 23.60 -6.17
N LYS A 163 4.60 24.91 -6.29
CA LYS A 163 4.37 25.74 -7.50
C LYS A 163 3.10 25.34 -8.29
N PRO A 164 1.90 25.52 -7.71
CA PRO A 164 0.65 25.02 -8.29
C PRO A 164 0.39 25.51 -9.72
N GLN A 165 0.86 26.70 -10.10
CA GLN A 165 0.71 27.23 -11.46
C GLN A 165 1.34 26.36 -12.57
N TYR A 166 2.25 25.44 -12.23
CA TYR A 166 2.86 24.48 -13.16
C TYR A 166 2.32 23.06 -13.03
N CYS A 167 1.31 22.83 -12.19
CA CYS A 167 0.64 21.54 -12.09
C CYS A 167 -0.45 21.42 -13.15
N LEU A 168 -0.37 20.41 -14.00
CA LEU A 168 -1.44 20.05 -14.92
C LEU A 168 -2.54 19.28 -14.17
N PRO A 169 -3.80 19.70 -14.28
CA PRO A 169 -4.93 18.93 -13.76
C PRO A 169 -5.06 17.54 -14.38
N PRO A 170 -5.59 16.57 -13.62
CA PRO A 170 -5.94 15.27 -14.18
C PRO A 170 -7.14 15.40 -15.13
N ASN A 171 -7.09 14.77 -16.31
CA ASN A 171 -8.24 14.70 -17.22
C ASN A 171 -9.38 13.89 -16.58
N PRO A 172 -10.66 14.30 -16.66
CA PRO A 172 -11.21 15.42 -17.44
C PRO A 172 -11.48 16.71 -16.64
N LEU A 173 -10.76 16.94 -15.55
CA LEU A 173 -10.99 18.13 -14.73
C LEU A 173 -10.60 19.42 -15.49
N PRO A 174 -11.33 20.54 -15.27
CA PRO A 174 -11.05 21.79 -15.94
C PRO A 174 -9.72 22.40 -15.48
N ASP A 175 -9.09 23.15 -16.37
CA ASP A 175 -7.82 23.82 -16.10
C ASP A 175 -8.02 25.18 -15.42
N THR A 176 -8.26 25.16 -14.10
CA THR A 176 -8.43 26.36 -13.28
C THR A 176 -7.38 26.44 -12.15
N PRO A 177 -7.07 27.64 -11.62
CA PRO A 177 -6.12 27.80 -10.51
C PRO A 177 -6.42 26.90 -9.31
N GLU A 178 -7.70 26.69 -8.99
CA GLU A 178 -8.16 25.86 -7.87
C GLU A 178 -7.84 24.38 -8.12
N VAL A 179 -8.12 23.86 -9.31
CA VAL A 179 -7.82 22.46 -9.66
C VAL A 179 -6.31 22.23 -9.74
N ARG A 180 -5.55 23.21 -10.23
CA ARG A 180 -4.07 23.15 -10.21
C ARG A 180 -3.51 23.12 -8.79
N ALA A 181 -4.05 23.95 -7.89
CA ALA A 181 -3.69 23.95 -6.47
C ALA A 181 -4.02 22.62 -5.80
N ASP A 182 -5.17 22.05 -6.12
CA ASP A 182 -5.59 20.76 -5.63
C ASP A 182 -4.66 19.62 -6.10
N MET A 183 -4.29 19.62 -7.38
CA MET A 183 -3.31 18.67 -7.91
C MET A 183 -1.93 18.85 -7.26
N ALA A 184 -1.50 20.08 -6.99
CA ALA A 184 -0.25 20.32 -6.27
C ALA A 184 -0.29 19.74 -4.84
N ALA A 185 -1.44 19.84 -4.16
CA ALA A 185 -1.62 19.34 -2.81
C ALA A 185 -1.64 17.80 -2.77
N TYR A 186 -2.27 17.17 -3.78
CA TYR A 186 -2.15 15.74 -4.03
C TYR A 186 -0.69 15.32 -4.22
N LYS A 187 0.09 16.03 -5.06
CA LYS A 187 1.52 15.73 -5.26
C LYS A 187 2.32 15.88 -3.97
N ALA A 188 1.99 16.87 -3.12
CA ALA A 188 2.63 17.04 -1.83
C ALA A 188 2.36 15.85 -0.91
N SER A 189 1.12 15.38 -0.82
CA SER A 189 0.75 14.18 -0.07
C SER A 189 1.44 12.92 -0.61
N LEU A 190 1.53 12.80 -1.94
CA LEU A 190 2.18 11.68 -2.59
C LEU A 190 3.70 11.61 -2.29
N ARG A 191 4.38 12.75 -2.14
CA ARG A 191 5.79 12.77 -1.71
C ARG A 191 5.97 12.21 -0.31
N VAL A 192 5.07 12.53 0.62
CA VAL A 192 5.10 12.00 1.99
C VAL A 192 4.93 10.47 1.97
N LEU A 193 3.96 9.98 1.18
CA LEU A 193 3.77 8.54 0.99
C LEU A 193 5.01 7.85 0.40
N ASP A 194 5.55 8.41 -0.69
CA ASP A 194 6.70 7.83 -1.40
C ASP A 194 7.95 7.79 -0.52
N ASP A 195 8.21 8.85 0.27
CA ASP A 195 9.33 8.86 1.21
C ASP A 195 9.16 7.79 2.31
N GLY A 196 7.95 7.68 2.89
CA GLY A 196 7.65 6.64 3.87
C GLY A 196 7.85 5.23 3.33
N ILE A 197 7.35 4.96 2.11
CA ILE A 197 7.60 3.69 1.42
C ILE A 197 9.11 3.47 1.22
N GLY A 198 9.85 4.50 0.79
CA GLY A 198 11.30 4.43 0.62
C GLY A 198 12.05 4.07 1.91
N GLN A 199 11.66 4.63 3.05
CA GLN A 199 12.25 4.30 4.35
C GLN A 199 12.01 2.83 4.71
N ILE A 200 10.81 2.30 4.43
CA ILE A 200 10.47 0.90 4.65
C ILE A 200 11.29 -0.01 3.74
N LEU A 201 11.42 0.30 2.44
CA LEU A 201 12.20 -0.50 1.49
C LEU A 201 13.66 -0.58 1.90
N ARG A 202 14.29 0.56 2.24
CA ARG A 202 15.67 0.60 2.75
C ARG A 202 15.83 -0.23 4.03
N LYS A 203 14.83 -0.24 4.90
CA LYS A 203 14.84 -1.07 6.12
C LYS A 203 14.82 -2.56 5.77
N LEU A 204 13.98 -2.96 4.83
CA LEU A 204 13.89 -4.35 4.37
C LEU A 204 15.20 -4.81 3.73
N GLU A 205 15.80 -3.99 2.86
CA GLU A 205 17.12 -4.26 2.27
C GLU A 205 18.19 -4.46 3.35
N ALA A 206 18.22 -3.60 4.38
CA ALA A 206 19.18 -3.70 5.46
C ALA A 206 19.00 -4.97 6.31
N VAL A 207 17.75 -5.38 6.55
CA VAL A 207 17.43 -6.62 7.29
C VAL A 207 17.85 -7.85 6.47
N VAL A 208 17.54 -7.88 5.17
CA VAL A 208 17.90 -9.01 4.27
C VAL A 208 19.40 -9.06 3.98
N ALA A 209 20.10 -7.93 3.95
CA ALA A 209 21.54 -7.88 3.69
C ALA A 209 22.42 -8.31 4.88
N SER A 210 21.82 -8.65 6.03
CA SER A 210 22.52 -9.16 7.22
C SER A 210 23.36 -10.41 6.86
N PRO A 211 24.60 -10.55 7.37
CA PRO A 211 25.54 -11.60 6.93
C PRO A 211 25.04 -13.04 7.09
N GLU A 212 24.05 -13.27 7.95
CA GLU A 212 23.49 -14.60 8.24
C GLU A 212 22.56 -15.12 7.12
N ASP A 213 22.02 -14.24 6.28
CA ASP A 213 21.04 -14.58 5.21
C ASP A 213 21.65 -14.65 3.80
N ARG A 214 22.98 -14.46 3.67
CA ARG A 214 23.68 -14.66 2.39
C ARG A 214 23.97 -16.15 2.16
N GLU A 215 23.01 -16.88 1.60
CA GLU A 215 23.34 -18.09 0.84
C GLU A 215 24.24 -17.69 -0.34
N PRO A 216 25.43 -18.28 -0.56
CA PRO A 216 26.42 -17.75 -1.50
C PRO A 216 26.07 -17.92 -2.99
N HIS A 217 24.91 -18.46 -3.34
CA HIS A 217 24.63 -18.90 -4.71
C HIS A 217 23.15 -18.72 -5.09
N GLU A 218 22.75 -17.52 -5.50
CA GLU A 218 21.64 -17.32 -6.46
C GLU A 218 21.68 -15.88 -6.97
N ILE A 219 22.61 -15.64 -7.91
CA ILE A 219 22.46 -14.53 -8.84
C ILE A 219 21.24 -14.89 -9.69
N TRP A 220 20.14 -14.15 -9.51
CA TRP A 220 18.97 -14.26 -10.37
C TRP A 220 19.34 -13.78 -11.77
N ASP A 221 19.92 -14.65 -12.59
CA ASP A 221 20.02 -14.48 -14.04
C ASP A 221 18.61 -14.62 -14.63
N TYR A 222 17.81 -13.55 -14.54
CA TYR A 222 16.69 -13.37 -15.45
C TYR A 222 17.24 -13.03 -16.84
N THR A 223 17.71 -14.05 -17.55
CA THR A 223 17.74 -13.98 -19.01
C THR A 223 16.29 -14.06 -19.47
N ILE A 224 15.65 -12.90 -19.70
CA ILE A 224 14.42 -12.84 -20.49
C ILE A 224 14.78 -13.45 -21.85
N GLN A 225 14.35 -14.70 -22.09
CA GLN A 225 14.33 -15.25 -23.44
C GLN A 225 13.40 -14.35 -24.26
N LYS A 226 14.01 -13.46 -25.06
CA LYS A 226 13.34 -12.71 -26.13
C LYS A 226 13.08 -13.66 -27.30
N ASP A 227 12.27 -14.70 -27.07
CA ASP A 227 11.69 -15.48 -28.15
C ASP A 227 10.23 -15.05 -28.30
N GLY A 228 10.05 -14.09 -29.22
CA GLY A 228 8.83 -13.80 -29.98
C GLY A 228 7.49 -13.92 -29.27
N PHE A 229 6.92 -12.78 -28.89
CA PHE A 229 5.46 -12.64 -28.90
C PHE A 229 4.99 -12.66 -30.37
N VAL A 230 4.25 -13.71 -30.73
CA VAL A 230 3.30 -13.70 -31.87
C VAL A 230 2.00 -13.10 -31.38
#